data_AF-A0A7X7MYR4-F1
#
_entry.id   AF-A0A7X7MYR4-F1
#
_cell.length_a   1.000
_cell.length_b   1.000
_cell.length_c   1.000
_cell.angle_alpha   90.00
_cell.angle_beta   90.00
_cell.angle_gamma   90.00
#
_symmetry.space_group_name_H-M   'P 1'
#
loop_
_entity.id
_entity.type
_entity.pdbx_description
1 polymer ?
#
loop_
_entity_poly.entity_id
_entity_poly.type
_entity_poly.pdbx_seq_one_letter_code
_entity_poly.pdbx_strand_id
1 'polypeptide(L)'
;MDIRYFELRAANKDCQEKFSEIAKQKYQGVPIFEHACNYVNNSASYKRTGRHLEIVEIKEYSITVKLSSESKLEMASKSLAGFTRELLRIDQELYPDEADRLFRLFIYNSTLFRNTQLEVEELTKQEDREISDVDALKKCVEIFCSNMTGTKEEAAALANTKHKIKQLLQEYEQFQRVNGYAKRMRG
;
A
#
# COMPACT_ATOMS: atom_id res chain seq x y z
N MET A 1 -16.07 -8.64 -11.60
CA MET A 1 -14.61 -8.49 -11.41
C MET A 1 -14.24 -9.26 -10.14
N ASP A 2 -13.35 -10.25 -10.25
CA ASP A 2 -12.81 -11.00 -9.11
C ASP A 2 -11.54 -10.30 -8.61
N ILE A 3 -11.42 -10.08 -7.31
CA ILE A 3 -10.30 -9.36 -6.69
C ILE A 3 -9.78 -10.22 -5.53
N ARG A 4 -8.46 -10.41 -5.50
CA ARG A 4 -7.76 -11.13 -4.44
C ARG A 4 -6.60 -10.29 -3.95
N TYR A 5 -6.39 -10.31 -2.64
CA TYR A 5 -5.23 -9.68 -2.01
C TYR A 5 -4.27 -10.74 -1.51
N PHE A 6 -2.98 -10.47 -1.65
CA PHE A 6 -1.92 -11.34 -1.18
C PHE A 6 -0.90 -10.56 -0.39
N GLU A 7 -0.54 -11.08 0.78
CA GLU A 7 0.70 -10.70 1.46
C GLU A 7 1.84 -11.59 0.94
N LEU A 8 2.87 -10.96 0.40
CA LEU A 8 4.09 -11.59 -0.05
C LEU A 8 5.17 -11.38 1.01
N ARG A 9 5.74 -12.47 1.52
CA ARG A 9 6.90 -12.45 2.42
C ARG A 9 8.05 -13.23 1.78
N ALA A 10 9.27 -12.99 2.24
CA ALA A 10 10.41 -13.82 1.85
C ALA A 10 10.08 -15.30 2.04
N ALA A 11 10.43 -16.13 1.04
CA ALA A 11 10.25 -17.58 1.15
C ALA A 11 11.15 -18.17 2.24
N ASN A 12 12.38 -17.64 2.34
CA ASN A 12 13.27 -17.91 3.46
C ASN A 12 12.76 -17.19 4.72
N LYS A 13 12.33 -17.97 5.72
CA LYS A 13 11.79 -17.43 6.98
C LYS A 13 12.83 -16.73 7.83
N ASP A 14 14.10 -17.04 7.63
CA ASP A 14 15.21 -16.47 8.40
C ASP A 14 15.74 -15.17 7.78
N CYS A 15 15.22 -14.77 6.61
CA CYS A 15 15.58 -13.54 5.94
C CYS A 15 15.29 -12.31 6.81
N GLN A 16 16.31 -11.49 7.06
CA GLN A 16 16.22 -10.23 7.79
C GLN A 16 16.30 -9.00 6.88
N GLU A 17 16.42 -9.21 5.56
CA GLU A 17 16.46 -8.11 4.61
C GLU A 17 15.08 -7.49 4.43
N LYS A 18 15.06 -6.16 4.25
CA LYS A 18 13.82 -5.38 4.21
C LYS A 18 13.40 -5.08 2.77
N PHE A 19 12.15 -5.39 2.42
CA PHE A 19 11.56 -5.01 1.13
C PHE A 19 11.53 -3.49 0.94
N SER A 20 11.37 -2.71 2.01
CA SER A 20 11.41 -1.23 1.94
C SER A 20 12.76 -0.69 1.47
N GLU A 21 13.86 -1.39 1.72
CA GLU A 21 15.19 -1.02 1.24
C GLU A 21 15.36 -1.41 -0.23
N ILE A 22 14.92 -2.61 -0.58
CA ILE A 22 14.89 -3.08 -1.97
C ILE A 22 14.01 -2.18 -2.85
N ALA A 23 12.90 -1.66 -2.33
CA ALA A 23 11.99 -0.77 -3.04
C ALA A 23 12.65 0.54 -3.51
N LYS A 24 13.78 0.93 -2.91
CA LYS A 24 14.56 2.10 -3.33
C LYS A 24 15.36 1.85 -4.61
N GLN A 25 15.58 0.58 -4.97
CA GLN A 25 16.28 0.19 -6.18
C GLN A 25 15.42 0.52 -7.40
N LYS A 26 16.09 0.88 -8.50
CA LYS A 26 15.44 1.20 -9.77
C LYS A 26 16.04 0.38 -10.90
N TYR A 27 15.18 -0.02 -11.82
CA TYR A 27 15.55 -0.64 -13.08
C TYR A 27 14.95 0.19 -14.22
N GLN A 28 15.80 0.68 -15.12
CA GLN A 28 15.43 1.59 -16.21
C GLN A 28 14.66 2.84 -15.72
N GLY A 29 15.05 3.38 -14.55
CA GLY A 29 14.44 4.58 -13.97
C GLY A 29 13.14 4.36 -13.17
N VAL A 30 12.60 3.14 -13.18
CA VAL A 30 11.36 2.75 -12.47
C VAL A 30 11.71 1.91 -11.24
N PRO A 31 11.05 2.10 -10.07
CA PRO A 31 11.20 1.21 -8.93
C PRO A 31 11.04 -0.27 -9.31
N ILE A 32 11.91 -1.15 -8.81
CA ILE A 32 11.98 -2.53 -9.34
C ILE A 32 10.66 -3.31 -9.22
N PHE A 33 9.90 -3.10 -8.14
CA PHE A 33 8.62 -3.79 -7.95
C PHE A 33 7.54 -3.25 -8.90
N GLU A 34 7.50 -1.93 -9.13
CA GLU A 34 6.61 -1.32 -10.12
C GLU A 34 6.95 -1.78 -11.53
N HIS A 35 8.25 -1.87 -11.87
CA HIS A 35 8.69 -2.40 -13.15
C HIS A 35 8.19 -3.84 -13.36
N ALA A 36 8.36 -4.72 -12.36
CA ALA A 36 7.91 -6.10 -12.46
C ALA A 36 6.39 -6.21 -12.59
N CYS A 37 5.61 -5.37 -11.87
CA CYS A 37 4.16 -5.29 -12.08
C CYS A 37 3.81 -4.87 -13.50
N ASN A 38 4.43 -3.81 -14.02
CA ASN A 38 4.20 -3.32 -15.38
C ASN A 38 4.54 -4.36 -16.44
N TYR A 39 5.64 -5.09 -16.28
CA TYR A 39 6.03 -6.18 -17.18
C TYR A 39 4.95 -7.26 -17.23
N VAL A 40 4.50 -7.74 -16.07
CA VAL A 40 3.51 -8.81 -15.98
C VAL A 40 2.16 -8.35 -16.52
N ASN A 41 1.70 -7.15 -16.16
CA ASN A 41 0.46 -6.55 -16.66
C ASN A 41 0.47 -6.38 -18.19
N ASN A 42 1.66 -6.18 -18.77
CA ASN A 42 1.81 -6.08 -20.21
C ASN A 42 1.93 -7.42 -20.94
N SER A 43 2.09 -8.53 -20.20
CA SER A 43 2.21 -9.86 -20.79
C SER A 43 0.93 -10.30 -21.50
N ALA A 44 1.08 -11.07 -22.59
CA ALA A 44 -0.04 -11.59 -23.37
C ALA A 44 -1.03 -12.41 -22.50
N SER A 45 -0.50 -13.14 -21.51
CA SER A 45 -1.32 -13.95 -20.60
C SER A 45 -2.26 -13.09 -19.73
N TYR A 46 -1.73 -12.02 -19.13
CA TYR A 46 -2.51 -11.10 -18.30
C TYR A 46 -3.54 -10.33 -19.13
N LYS A 47 -3.12 -9.78 -20.28
CA LYS A 47 -4.04 -9.08 -21.19
C LYS A 47 -5.18 -9.97 -21.66
N ARG A 48 -4.89 -11.20 -22.08
CA ARG A 48 -5.91 -12.16 -22.55
C ARG A 48 -6.93 -12.53 -21.47
N THR A 49 -6.52 -12.57 -20.21
CA THR A 49 -7.38 -12.99 -19.09
C THR A 49 -8.02 -11.82 -18.35
N GLY A 50 -7.78 -10.59 -18.79
CA GLY A 50 -8.24 -9.36 -18.12
C GLY A 50 -7.65 -9.21 -16.71
N ARG A 51 -6.46 -9.78 -16.47
CA ARG A 51 -5.79 -9.74 -15.16
C ARG A 51 -4.95 -8.49 -15.00
N HIS A 52 -4.91 -7.98 -13.78
CA HIS A 52 -4.09 -6.83 -13.40
C HIS A 52 -3.52 -7.04 -12.00
N LEU A 53 -2.22 -6.77 -11.84
CA LEU A 53 -1.49 -6.85 -10.59
C LEU A 53 -1.03 -5.45 -10.17
N GLU A 54 -1.36 -5.08 -8.95
CA GLU A 54 -1.07 -3.78 -8.35
C GLU A 54 -0.39 -3.97 -6.99
N ILE A 55 0.59 -3.12 -6.67
CA ILE A 55 1.18 -3.07 -5.33
C ILE A 55 0.36 -2.10 -4.50
N VAL A 56 -0.20 -2.59 -3.41
CA VAL A 56 -1.01 -1.77 -2.48
C VAL A 56 -0.10 -1.13 -1.44
N GLU A 57 0.83 -1.92 -0.89
CA GLU A 57 1.66 -1.47 0.22
C GLU A 57 2.99 -2.24 0.25
N ILE A 58 4.08 -1.55 0.61
CA ILE A 58 5.38 -2.16 0.89
C ILE A 58 5.75 -1.85 2.34
N LYS A 59 5.79 -2.88 3.17
CA LYS A 59 6.30 -2.83 4.56
C LYS A 59 7.74 -3.31 4.60
N GLU A 60 8.36 -3.25 5.78
CA GLU A 60 9.73 -3.75 5.96
C GLU A 60 9.86 -5.22 5.55
N TYR A 61 8.94 -6.09 5.93
CA TYR A 61 9.06 -7.55 5.72
C TYR A 61 7.91 -8.17 4.94
N SER A 62 7.05 -7.35 4.33
CA SER A 62 6.02 -7.85 3.42
C SER A 62 5.65 -6.85 2.34
N ILE A 63 5.10 -7.36 1.24
CA ILE A 63 4.50 -6.59 0.17
C ILE A 63 3.04 -7.04 0.05
N THR A 64 2.10 -6.10 0.12
CA THR A 64 0.70 -6.37 -0.15
C THR A 64 0.41 -6.08 -1.61
N VAL A 65 -0.11 -7.07 -2.33
CA VAL A 65 -0.50 -6.95 -3.74
C VAL A 65 -1.98 -7.25 -3.95
N LYS A 66 -2.58 -6.56 -4.90
CA LYS A 66 -3.94 -6.74 -5.36
C LYS A 66 -3.91 -7.35 -6.77
N LEU A 67 -4.57 -8.49 -6.92
CA LEU A 67 -4.77 -9.16 -8.19
C LEU A 67 -6.25 -9.06 -8.57
N SER A 68 -6.55 -8.30 -9.61
CA SER A 68 -7.90 -8.21 -10.18
C SER A 68 -8.00 -8.96 -11.50
N SER A 69 -9.21 -9.42 -11.84
CA SER A 69 -9.49 -10.13 -13.08
C SER A 69 -10.94 -9.93 -13.52
N GLU A 70 -11.17 -9.83 -14.83
CA GLU A 70 -12.52 -9.84 -15.41
C GLU A 70 -13.19 -11.21 -15.24
N SER A 71 -12.39 -12.28 -15.27
CA SER A 71 -12.80 -13.67 -15.07
C SER A 71 -12.45 -14.17 -13.66
N LYS A 72 -13.08 -15.27 -13.23
CA LYS A 72 -12.79 -15.90 -11.92
C LYS A 72 -11.31 -16.29 -11.81
N LEU A 73 -10.68 -15.93 -10.69
CA LEU A 73 -9.27 -16.21 -10.42
C LEU A 73 -9.08 -17.63 -9.89
N GLU A 74 -9.08 -18.60 -10.80
CA GLU A 74 -8.65 -19.97 -10.49
C GLU A 74 -7.14 -20.02 -10.26
N MET A 75 -6.71 -20.61 -9.14
CA MET A 75 -5.30 -20.68 -8.73
C MET A 75 -4.62 -19.30 -8.71
N ALA A 76 -5.27 -18.31 -8.10
CA ALA A 76 -4.83 -16.92 -8.05
C ALA A 76 -3.34 -16.74 -7.70
N SER A 77 -2.81 -17.53 -6.75
CA SER A 77 -1.40 -17.51 -6.34
C SER A 77 -0.41 -17.85 -7.47
N LYS A 78 -0.79 -18.69 -8.44
CA LYS A 78 0.07 -19.02 -9.60
C LYS A 78 0.23 -17.83 -10.54
N SER A 79 -0.70 -16.87 -10.51
CA SER A 79 -0.59 -15.67 -11.34
C SER A 79 0.61 -14.81 -10.95
N LEU A 80 1.04 -14.88 -9.68
CA LEU A 80 2.20 -14.15 -9.17
C LEU A 80 3.55 -14.69 -9.66
N ALA A 81 3.59 -15.86 -10.30
CA ALA A 81 4.84 -16.46 -10.77
C ALA A 81 5.55 -15.58 -11.82
N GLY A 82 4.80 -14.86 -12.66
CA GLY A 82 5.37 -13.91 -13.62
C GLY A 82 6.11 -12.77 -12.92
N PHE A 83 5.53 -12.26 -11.82
CA PHE A 83 6.11 -11.18 -11.03
C PHE A 83 7.42 -11.61 -10.37
N THR A 84 7.43 -12.80 -9.74
CA THR A 84 8.65 -13.40 -9.19
C THR A 84 9.76 -13.56 -10.23
N ARG A 85 9.42 -14.11 -11.41
CA ARG A 85 10.42 -14.35 -12.46
C ARG A 85 11.04 -13.06 -12.97
N GLU A 86 10.23 -12.02 -13.12
CA GLU A 86 10.73 -10.74 -13.60
C GLU A 86 11.64 -10.07 -12.58
N LEU A 87 11.30 -10.13 -11.28
CA LEU A 87 12.19 -9.64 -10.23
C LEU A 87 13.54 -10.34 -10.22
N LEU A 88 13.56 -11.67 -10.36
CA LEU A 88 14.81 -12.44 -10.42
C LEU A 88 15.61 -12.15 -11.69
N ARG A 89 14.94 -11.91 -12.82
CA ARG A 89 15.58 -11.52 -14.08
C ARG A 89 16.28 -10.17 -13.94
N ILE A 90 15.58 -9.17 -13.37
CA ILE A 90 16.11 -7.84 -13.12
C ILE A 90 17.29 -7.90 -12.14
N ASP A 91 17.15 -8.67 -11.07
CA ASP A 91 18.20 -8.86 -10.06
C ASP A 91 19.46 -9.46 -10.68
N GLN A 92 19.33 -10.48 -11.53
CA GLN A 92 20.46 -11.07 -12.26
C GLN A 92 21.10 -10.10 -13.26
N GLU A 93 20.32 -9.21 -13.88
CA GLU A 93 20.82 -8.23 -14.84
C GLU A 93 21.58 -7.08 -14.15
N LEU A 94 21.07 -6.59 -13.02
CA LEU A 94 21.69 -5.53 -12.23
C LEU A 94 22.89 -6.03 -11.41
N TYR A 95 22.83 -7.28 -10.92
CA TYR A 95 23.82 -7.91 -10.06
C TYR A 95 24.20 -9.29 -10.64
N PRO A 96 25.11 -9.32 -11.63
CA PRO A 96 25.55 -10.58 -12.26
C PRO A 96 26.17 -11.54 -11.25
N ASP A 97 26.95 -11.00 -10.31
CA ASP A 97 27.57 -11.74 -9.21
C ASP A 97 26.52 -12.12 -8.17
N GLU A 98 26.42 -13.42 -7.89
CA GLU A 98 25.38 -13.96 -7.02
C GLU A 98 25.45 -13.41 -5.59
N ALA A 99 26.65 -13.07 -5.11
CA ALA A 99 26.85 -12.53 -3.77
C ALA A 99 26.17 -11.17 -3.53
N ASP A 100 25.98 -10.39 -4.61
CA ASP A 100 25.45 -9.02 -4.56
C ASP A 100 23.96 -8.95 -4.92
N ARG A 101 23.35 -10.07 -5.28
CA ARG A 101 21.93 -10.15 -5.65
C ARG A 101 21.02 -9.75 -4.49
N LEU A 102 20.09 -8.84 -4.78
CA LEU A 102 19.11 -8.29 -3.86
C LEU A 102 18.25 -9.37 -3.22
N PHE A 103 17.88 -10.39 -3.99
CA PHE A 103 16.94 -11.40 -3.53
C PHE A 103 17.60 -12.68 -3.03
N ARG A 104 18.94 -12.74 -2.98
CA ARG A 104 19.67 -13.96 -2.61
C ARG A 104 19.18 -14.55 -1.30
N LEU A 105 19.04 -13.73 -0.25
CA LEU A 105 18.63 -14.21 1.07
C LEU A 105 17.11 -14.44 1.20
N PHE A 106 16.30 -13.99 0.24
CA PHE A 106 14.85 -14.17 0.24
C PHE A 106 14.43 -15.56 -0.25
N ILE A 107 15.26 -16.21 -1.07
CA ILE A 107 14.92 -17.43 -1.79
C ILE A 107 15.03 -18.65 -0.87
N TYR A 108 14.01 -19.52 -0.92
CA TYR A 108 14.04 -20.85 -0.31
C TYR A 108 13.39 -21.85 -1.26
N ASN A 109 14.05 -22.99 -1.51
CA ASN A 109 13.60 -24.01 -2.47
C ASN A 109 13.14 -23.43 -3.82
N SER A 110 13.97 -22.58 -4.43
CA SER A 110 13.70 -21.90 -5.71
C SER A 110 12.45 -21.02 -5.72
N THR A 111 11.92 -20.67 -4.55
CA THR A 111 10.76 -19.79 -4.39
C THR A 111 11.23 -18.47 -3.79
N LEU A 112 10.81 -17.34 -4.37
CA LEU A 112 11.13 -16.01 -3.84
C LEU A 112 10.18 -15.58 -2.72
N PHE A 113 8.88 -15.81 -2.92
CA PHE A 113 7.84 -15.38 -2.00
C PHE A 113 7.05 -16.55 -1.45
N ARG A 114 6.80 -16.51 -0.14
CA ARG A 114 5.66 -17.19 0.45
C ARG A 114 4.46 -16.25 0.39
N ASN A 115 3.40 -16.70 -0.26
CA ASN A 115 2.20 -15.89 -0.48
C ASN A 115 1.09 -16.34 0.46
N THR A 116 0.50 -15.41 1.20
CA THR A 116 -0.69 -15.63 2.01
C THR A 116 -1.84 -14.85 1.39
N GLN A 117 -2.94 -15.51 1.03
CA GLN A 117 -4.12 -14.78 0.57
C GLN A 117 -4.78 -14.11 1.78
N LEU A 118 -5.05 -12.82 1.67
CA LEU A 118 -5.77 -12.06 2.68
C LEU A 118 -7.28 -12.21 2.44
N GLU A 119 -8.03 -12.45 3.52
CA GLU A 119 -9.49 -12.46 3.44
C GLU A 119 -10.00 -11.01 3.31
N VAL A 120 -10.90 -10.77 2.36
CA VAL A 120 -11.36 -9.43 1.97
C VAL A 120 -12.01 -8.67 3.15
N GLU A 121 -12.47 -9.38 4.18
CA GLU A 121 -13.03 -8.81 5.41
C GLU A 121 -12.02 -8.04 6.27
N GLU A 122 -10.70 -8.29 6.12
CA GLU A 122 -9.66 -7.58 6.87
C GLU A 122 -9.25 -6.25 6.22
N LEU A 123 -9.32 -6.15 4.88
CA LEU A 123 -8.92 -4.96 4.12
C LEU A 123 -10.06 -3.96 3.91
N THR A 124 -11.30 -4.44 3.79
CA THR A 124 -12.51 -3.58 3.70
C THR A 124 -12.79 -2.77 4.96
N LYS A 125 -12.14 -3.07 6.09
CA LYS A 125 -12.24 -2.25 7.31
C LYS A 125 -11.41 -0.97 7.27
N GLN A 126 -10.43 -0.83 6.37
CA GLN A 126 -9.55 0.34 6.34
C GLN A 126 -9.88 1.38 5.27
N GLU A 127 -10.51 1.01 4.15
CA GLU A 127 -10.65 1.96 3.02
C GLU A 127 -12.03 2.59 2.81
N ASP A 128 -13.11 2.16 3.49
CA ASP A 128 -14.46 2.72 3.22
C ASP A 128 -15.34 2.90 4.48
N ARG A 129 -14.73 3.17 5.63
CA ARG A 129 -15.51 3.78 6.72
C ARG A 129 -15.49 5.29 6.55
N GLU A 130 -16.33 5.78 5.65
CA GLU A 130 -16.84 7.14 5.78
C GLU A 130 -17.43 7.24 7.20
N ILE A 131 -16.77 7.99 8.06
CA ILE A 131 -17.25 8.23 9.40
C ILE A 131 -18.51 9.09 9.25
N SER A 132 -19.63 8.63 9.82
CA SER A 132 -20.86 9.43 9.81
C SER A 132 -20.59 10.79 10.44
N ASP A 133 -21.27 11.86 10.00
CA ASP A 133 -21.13 13.19 10.60
C ASP A 133 -21.31 13.16 12.14
N VAL A 134 -22.22 12.31 12.61
CA VAL A 134 -22.50 12.12 14.03
C VAL A 134 -21.30 11.50 14.76
N ASP A 135 -20.68 10.47 14.19
CA ASP A 135 -19.53 9.82 14.81
C ASP A 135 -18.27 10.69 14.69
N ALA A 136 -18.12 11.45 13.61
CA ALA A 136 -17.05 12.43 13.44
C ALA A 136 -17.14 13.51 14.51
N LEU A 137 -18.34 14.03 14.79
CA LEU A 137 -18.58 15.00 15.85
C LEU A 137 -18.27 14.41 17.24
N LYS A 138 -18.75 13.20 17.54
CA LYS A 138 -18.42 12.51 18.81
C LYS A 138 -16.92 12.36 18.98
N LYS A 139 -16.21 11.95 17.92
CA LYS A 139 -14.75 11.80 17.94
C LYS A 139 -14.03 13.12 18.12
N CYS A 140 -14.49 14.19 17.49
CA CYS A 140 -13.96 15.54 17.74
C CYS A 140 -14.15 15.96 19.21
N VAL A 141 -15.32 15.72 19.80
CA VAL A 141 -15.57 16.01 21.23
C VAL A 141 -14.63 15.20 22.11
N GLU A 142 -14.48 13.90 21.86
CA GLU A 142 -13.51 13.06 22.57
C GLU A 142 -12.09 13.62 22.44
N ILE A 143 -11.64 13.95 21.23
CA ILE A 143 -10.30 14.47 20.98
C ILE A 143 -10.07 15.79 21.73
N PHE A 144 -10.98 16.75 21.64
CA PHE A 144 -10.77 18.09 22.21
C PHE A 144 -11.03 18.17 23.71
N CYS A 145 -11.94 17.37 24.24
CA CYS A 145 -12.39 17.45 25.63
C CYS A 145 -11.80 16.35 26.54
N SER A 146 -11.11 15.34 26.00
CA SER A 146 -10.42 14.34 26.84
C SER A 146 -9.13 14.90 27.43
N ASN A 147 -8.98 14.77 28.75
CA ASN A 147 -7.80 15.20 29.51
C ASN A 147 -6.90 14.04 29.95
N MET A 148 -7.24 12.79 29.61
CA MET A 148 -6.49 11.61 30.01
C MET A 148 -5.94 10.87 28.79
N THR A 149 -4.61 10.74 28.73
CA THR A 149 -3.89 9.85 27.81
C THR A 149 -3.04 8.90 28.65
N GLY A 150 -3.04 7.61 28.32
CA GLY A 150 -2.37 6.58 29.12
C GLY A 150 -0.85 6.53 28.88
N THR A 151 -0.39 7.01 27.72
CA THR A 151 1.03 6.99 27.32
C THR A 151 1.50 8.32 26.73
N LYS A 152 2.83 8.50 26.61
CA LYS A 152 3.42 9.70 25.99
C LYS A 152 3.18 9.73 24.47
N GLU A 153 3.19 8.56 23.85
CA GLU A 153 2.93 8.35 22.44
C GLU A 153 1.49 8.74 22.10
N GLU A 154 0.52 8.35 22.93
CA GLU A 154 -0.87 8.78 22.80
C GLU A 154 -1.03 10.30 22.96
N ALA A 155 -0.32 10.91 23.90
CA ALA A 155 -0.34 12.35 24.09
C ALA A 155 0.19 13.11 22.87
N ALA A 156 1.29 12.63 22.28
CA ALA A 156 1.87 13.20 21.06
C ALA A 156 0.95 13.03 19.85
N ALA A 157 0.34 11.85 19.69
CA ALA A 157 -0.62 11.58 18.62
C ALA A 157 -1.88 12.45 18.76
N LEU A 158 -2.39 12.63 19.99
CA LEU A 158 -3.53 13.49 20.28
C LEU A 158 -3.21 14.95 19.97
N ALA A 159 -2.03 15.45 20.36
CA ALA A 159 -1.61 16.81 20.08
C ALA A 159 -1.49 17.08 18.57
N ASN A 160 -0.89 16.16 17.82
CA ASN A 160 -0.79 16.26 16.37
C ASN A 160 -2.17 16.24 15.69
N THR A 161 -3.06 15.36 16.13
CA THR A 161 -4.44 15.27 15.63
C THR A 161 -5.20 16.57 15.89
N LYS A 162 -5.12 17.13 17.10
CA LYS A 162 -5.72 18.44 17.44
C LYS A 162 -5.21 19.55 16.53
N HIS A 163 -3.92 19.55 16.21
CA HIS A 163 -3.31 20.56 15.35
C HIS A 163 -3.88 20.49 13.93
N LYS A 164 -3.90 19.29 13.33
CA LYS A 164 -4.43 19.07 11.98
C LYS A 164 -5.91 19.46 11.85
N ILE A 165 -6.75 19.08 12.81
CA ILE A 165 -8.17 19.45 12.79
C ILE A 165 -8.34 20.97 12.84
N LYS A 166 -7.57 21.67 13.68
CA LYS A 166 -7.61 23.14 13.74
C LYS A 166 -7.19 23.80 12.44
N GLN A 167 -6.16 23.28 11.75
CA GLN A 167 -5.74 23.78 10.45
C GLN A 167 -6.85 23.66 9.42
N LEU A 168 -7.48 22.48 9.30
CA LEU A 168 -8.60 22.27 8.37
C LEU A 168 -9.78 23.20 8.64
N LEU A 169 -10.13 23.42 9.91
CA LEU A 169 -11.19 24.35 10.28
C LEU A 169 -10.84 25.80 9.93
N GLN A 170 -9.58 26.21 10.13
CA GLN A 170 -9.11 27.55 9.76
C GLN A 170 -9.12 27.76 8.24
N GLU A 171 -8.66 26.79 7.47
CA GLU A 171 -8.71 26.83 6.00
C GLU A 171 -10.14 26.97 5.49
N TYR A 172 -11.06 26.18 6.05
CA TYR A 172 -12.47 26.26 5.70
C TYR A 172 -13.11 27.59 6.09
N GLU A 173 -12.77 28.13 7.27
CA GLU A 173 -13.24 29.45 7.70
C GLU A 173 -12.71 30.57 6.78
N GLN A 174 -11.44 30.50 6.36
CA GLN A 174 -10.87 31.43 5.40
C GLN A 174 -11.58 31.37 4.05
N PHE A 175 -11.82 30.16 3.54
CA PHE A 175 -12.60 29.95 2.32
C PHE A 175 -14.01 30.56 2.42
N GLN A 176 -14.72 30.33 3.53
CA GLN A 176 -16.03 30.91 3.77
C GLN A 176 -16.01 32.44 3.84
N ARG A 177 -15.00 33.03 4.49
CA ARG A 177 -14.84 34.49 4.57
C ARG A 177 -14.61 35.10 3.20
N VAL A 178 -13.66 34.58 2.41
CA VAL A 178 -13.36 35.06 1.05
C VAL A 178 -14.59 35.01 0.15
N ASN A 179 -15.34 33.91 0.19
CA ASN A 179 -16.56 33.76 -0.60
C ASN A 179 -17.75 34.56 -0.06
N GLY A 180 -17.82 34.78 1.25
CA GLY A 180 -18.82 35.63 1.89
C GLY A 180 -18.66 37.11 1.52
N TYR A 181 -17.41 37.61 1.44
CA TYR A 181 -17.12 38.97 0.98
C TYR A 181 -17.47 39.15 -0.51
N ALA A 182 -17.18 38.17 -1.36
CA ALA A 182 -17.54 38.20 -2.78
C ALA A 182 -19.07 38.24 -3.01
N LYS A 183 -19.85 37.61 -2.13
CA LYS A 183 -21.32 37.59 -2.20
C LYS A 183 -21.95 38.92 -1.73
N ARG A 184 -21.30 39.65 -0.81
CA ARG A 184 -21.75 40.98 -0.34
C ARG A 184 -21.40 42.13 -1.29
N MET A 185 -20.36 42.01 -2.10
CA MET A 185 -19.94 43.04 -3.08
C MET A 185 -20.70 42.96 -4.42
N ARG A 186 -21.54 41.93 -4.61
CA ARG A 186 -22.40 41.75 -5.79
C ARG A 186 -23.90 41.96 -5.50
N GLY A 187 -24.22 42.43 -4.30
CA GLY A 187 -25.58 42.81 -3.88
C GLY A 187 -25.76 44.32 -3.93
#